data_AF-X0TEY1-F1
#
_entry.id   AF-X0TEY1-F1
#
_cell.length_a   1.000
_cell.length_b   1.000
_cell.length_c   1.000
_cell.angle_alpha   90.00
_cell.angle_beta   90.00
_cell.angle_gamma   90.00
#
_symmetry.space_group_name_H-M   'P 1'
#
loop_
_entity.id
_entity.type
_entity.pdbx_description
1 polymer ?
#
loop_
_entity_poly.entity_id
_entity_poly.type
_entity_poly.pdbx_seq_one_letter_code
_entity_poly.pdbx_strand_id
1 'polypeptide(L)' 'LRSEPGWDRGRALRIGAVGEITYRALSRDRYWLSVLHLLADHARLAGVGAMTAMGMGQVRHVGHQRKR' A
#
# COMPACT_ATOMS: atom_id res chain seq x y z
N LEU A 1 3.32 8.53 -7.43
CA LEU A 1 2.09 7.73 -7.67
C LEU A 1 1.58 8.03 -9.06
N ARG A 2 1.19 7.00 -9.81
CA ARG A 2 0.54 7.12 -11.12
C ARG A 2 -0.80 6.39 -11.08
N SER A 3 -1.80 6.94 -11.73
CA SER A 3 -3.07 6.24 -11.96
C SER A 3 -2.87 5.16 -13.00
N GLU A 4 -3.30 3.95 -12.71
CA GLU A 4 -3.23 2.82 -13.63
C GLU A 4 -4.63 2.23 -13.83
N PRO A 5 -5.04 1.94 -15.08
CA PRO A 5 -6.23 1.15 -15.31
C PRO A 5 -5.99 -0.26 -14.75
N GLY A 6 -6.88 -0.69 -13.85
CA GLY A 6 -6.90 -2.04 -13.33
C GLY A 6 -7.40 -3.03 -14.40
N TRP A 7 -6.90 -4.26 -14.34
CA TRP A 7 -7.30 -5.33 -15.27
C TRP A 7 -8.81 -5.60 -15.19
N ASP A 8 -9.47 -5.55 -16.35
CA ASP A 8 -10.90 -5.80 -16.54
C ASP A 8 -11.16 -7.32 -16.76
N ARG A 9 -12.00 -7.92 -15.90
CA ARG A 9 -12.70 -9.20 -16.18
C ARG A 9 -14.23 -9.06 -16.13
N GLY A 10 -14.77 -7.85 -16.14
CA GLY A 10 -16.20 -7.52 -16.17
C GLY A 10 -16.46 -6.04 -16.46
N ARG A 11 -17.67 -5.73 -16.98
CA ARG A 11 -18.15 -4.51 -17.69
C ARG A 11 -17.85 -3.09 -17.14
N ALA A 12 -17.06 -2.91 -16.08
CA ALA A 12 -16.76 -1.59 -15.51
C ALA A 12 -15.25 -1.38 -15.30
N LEU A 13 -14.72 -0.34 -15.95
CA LEU A 13 -13.36 0.15 -15.80
C LEU A 13 -13.09 0.54 -14.33
N ARG A 14 -12.02 -0.01 -13.77
CA ARG A 14 -11.54 0.30 -12.42
C ARG A 14 -10.20 0.98 -12.52
N ILE A 15 -10.04 2.12 -11.89
CA ILE A 15 -8.78 2.88 -11.89
C ILE A 15 -8.18 2.77 -10.49
N GLY A 16 -6.93 2.30 -10.43
CA GLY A 16 -6.14 2.22 -9.20
C GLY A 16 -4.94 3.17 -9.24
N ALA A 17 -4.13 3.13 -8.17
CA ALA A 17 -2.87 3.85 -8.10
C ALA A 17 -1.71 2.87 -7.92
N VAL A 18 -0.62 3.10 -8.65
CA VAL A 18 0.63 2.34 -8.54
C VAL A 18 1.79 3.30 -8.28
N GLY A 19 2.70 2.92 -7.39
CA GLY A 19 3.91 3.67 -7.11
C GLY A 19 4.37 3.53 -5.67
N GLU A 20 5.36 4.32 -5.31
CA GLU A 20 5.92 4.36 -3.96
C GLU A 20 5.38 5.56 -3.18
N ILE A 21 5.11 5.35 -1.89
CA ILE A 21 4.66 6.39 -0.96
C ILE A 21 5.45 6.25 0.33
N THR A 22 5.87 7.37 0.90
CA THR A 22 6.44 7.43 2.24
C THR A 22 5.50 8.18 3.17
N TYR A 23 5.16 7.56 4.29
CA TYR A 23 4.38 8.19 5.36
C TYR A 23 5.29 8.56 6.53
N ARG A 24 4.95 9.66 7.21
CA ARG A 24 5.65 10.10 8.42
C ARG A 24 4.68 10.10 9.60
N ALA A 25 4.99 9.34 10.63
CA ALA A 25 4.28 9.40 11.90
C ALA A 25 4.56 10.77 12.58
N LEU A 26 3.51 11.53 12.87
CA LEU A 26 3.62 12.83 13.55
C LEU A 26 3.87 12.66 15.04
N SER A 27 3.24 11.65 15.66
CA SER A 27 3.55 11.20 17.01
C SER A 27 4.51 10.02 16.94
N ARG A 28 5.56 10.04 17.78
CA ARG A 28 6.59 8.99 17.84
C ARG A 28 6.39 8.06 19.02
N ASP A 29 5.16 7.92 19.48
CA ASP A 29 4.79 6.95 20.50
C ASP A 29 5.15 5.52 20.03
N ARG A 30 5.83 4.77 20.90
CA ARG A 30 6.38 3.44 20.55
C ARG A 30 5.29 2.42 20.24
N TYR A 31 4.16 2.49 20.93
CA TYR A 31 3.05 1.59 20.70
C TYR A 31 2.48 1.83 19.30
N TRP A 32 2.17 3.09 18.98
CA TRP A 32 1.63 3.44 17.66
C TRP A 32 2.58 3.16 16.51
N LEU A 33 3.88 3.41 16.68
CA LEU A 33 4.88 3.06 15.67
C LEU A 33 4.96 1.54 15.45
N SER A 34 4.90 0.74 16.52
CA SER A 34 4.93 -0.72 16.42
C SER A 34 3.69 -1.26 15.71
N VAL A 35 2.50 -0.72 16.02
CA VAL A 35 1.25 -1.07 15.33
C VAL A 35 1.32 -0.72 13.84
N LEU A 36 1.85 0.45 13.49
CA LEU A 36 2.00 0.85 12.08
C LEU A 36 2.96 -0.06 11.32
N HIS A 37 4.08 -0.46 11.93
CA HIS A 37 4.99 -1.44 11.32
C HIS A 37 4.32 -2.80 11.14
N LEU A 38 3.59 -3.29 12.16
CA LEU A 38 2.86 -4.55 12.08
C LEU A 38 1.81 -4.53 10.94
N LEU A 39 1.04 -3.45 10.81
CA LEU A 39 0.07 -3.30 9.74
C LEU A 39 0.74 -3.20 8.35
N ALA A 40 1.88 -2.53 8.25
CA ALA A 40 2.65 -2.47 7.01
C ALA A 40 3.17 -3.85 6.56
N ASP A 41 3.61 -4.68 7.51
CA ASP A 41 4.03 -6.05 7.22
C ASP A 41 2.82 -6.94 6.87
N HIS A 42 1.71 -6.80 7.60
CA HIS A 42 0.47 -7.53 7.29
C HIS A 42 -0.09 -7.19 5.91
N ALA A 43 -0.01 -5.92 5.50
CA ALA A 43 -0.48 -5.44 4.20
C ALA A 43 0.22 -6.13 3.01
N ARG A 44 1.43 -6.68 3.20
CA ARG A 44 2.10 -7.51 2.19
C ARG A 44 1.35 -8.79 1.87
N LEU A 45 0.63 -9.34 2.84
CA LEU A 45 -0.13 -10.58 2.69
C LEU A 45 -1.60 -10.30 2.36
N ALA A 46 -2.22 -9.36 3.06
CA ALA A 46 -3.65 -9.05 2.90
C ALA A 46 -3.95 -8.15 1.67
N GLY A 47 -2.95 -7.40 1.21
CA GLY A 47 -3.17 -6.25 0.33
C GLY A 47 -3.77 -5.06 1.07
N VAL A 48 -4.00 -3.97 0.34
CA VAL A 48 -4.56 -2.71 0.86
C VAL A 48 -5.73 -2.26 -0.01
N GLY A 49 -6.85 -1.91 0.62
CA GLY A 49 -8.03 -1.38 -0.06
C GLY A 49 -8.99 -2.47 -0.54
N ALA A 50 -9.64 -2.24 -1.67
CA ALA A 50 -10.70 -3.10 -2.21
C ALA A 50 -10.17 -4.09 -3.26
N MET A 51 -10.91 -5.19 -3.44
CA MET A 51 -10.66 -6.21 -4.47
C MET A 51 -9.27 -6.87 -4.39
N THR A 52 -8.75 -7.04 -3.18
CA THR A 52 -7.46 -7.70 -2.95
C THR A 52 -7.46 -9.15 -3.43
N ALA A 53 -8.59 -9.85 -3.30
CA ALA A 53 -8.80 -11.19 -3.85
C ALA A 53 -8.73 -11.25 -5.40
N MET A 54 -8.94 -10.11 -6.08
CA MET A 54 -8.81 -10.00 -7.54
C MET A 54 -7.41 -9.52 -7.97
N GLY A 55 -6.45 -9.46 -7.04
CA GLY A 55 -5.07 -9.03 -7.30
C GLY A 55 -4.84 -7.52 -7.21
N MET A 56 -5.85 -6.72 -6.87
CA MET A 56 -5.66 -5.27 -6.63
C MET A 56 -5.06 -5.01 -5.24
N GLY A 57 -4.49 -3.82 -5.04
CA GLY A 57 -4.02 -3.41 -3.72
C GLY A 57 -2.80 -4.18 -3.20
N GLN A 58 -2.08 -4.90 -4.06
CA GLN A 58 -0.84 -5.58 -3.67
C GLN A 58 0.23 -4.56 -3.35
N VAL A 59 0.83 -4.69 -2.16
CA VAL A 59 1.85 -3.76 -1.66
C VAL A 59 3.00 -4.51 -1.02
N ARG A 60 4.14 -3.85 -0.90
CA ARG A 60 5.26 -4.31 -0.09
C ARG A 60 6.00 -3.12 0.47
N HIS A 61 6.67 -3.31 1.61
CA HIS A 61 7.62 -2.33 2.06
C HIS A 61 8.79 -2.23 1.05
N VAL A 62 9.08 -0.99 0.64
CA VAL A 62 10.25 -0.63 -0.15
C VAL A 62 11.17 0.14 0.78
N GLY A 63 12.41 -0.33 0.95
CA GLY A 63 13.34 0.26 1.91
C GLY A 63 13.48 1.77 1.69
N HIS A 64 13.52 2.55 2.78
CA HIS A 64 13.66 3.99 2.69
C HIS A 64 15.07 4.35 2.20
N GLN A 65 15.17 4.71 0.91
CA GLN A 65 16.40 5.25 0.35
C GLN A 65 16.60 6.67 0.88
N ARG A 66 17.45 6.83 1.90
CA ARG A 66 17.97 8.14 2.28
C ARG A 66 18.80 8.67 1.12
N LYS A 67 18.25 9.59 0.31
CA LYS A 67 19.09 10.44 -0.54
C LYS A 67 20.03 11.23 0.39
N ARG A 68 21.33 10.98 0.23
CA ARG A 68 22.39 11.79 0.86
C ARG A 68 22.34 13.22 0.32
#